data_AF-A0A4Q5R687-F1
#
_entry.id   AF-A0A4Q5R687-F1
#
_cell.length_a   1.000
_cell.length_b   1.000
_cell.length_c   1.000
_cell.angle_alpha   90.00
_cell.angle_beta   90.00
_cell.angle_gamma   90.00
#
_symmetry.space_group_name_H-M   'P 1'
#
loop_
_entity.id
_entity.type
_entity.pdbx_description
1 polymer ?
#
loop_
_entity_poly.entity_id
_entity_poly.type
_entity_poly.pdbx_seq_one_letter_code
_entity_poly.pdbx_strand_id
1 'polypeptide(L)'
;MKNKLLAGFCWVATALAATSCLEKNPDYAAGAPSPIISLEDVRHLYQGTNVVLEAGQLSGAHQLVGLVISDATGGNVPGGPTSLVVQSKRRGVVRGILLPLSGPAASAFAVGDSVVVDIAGATLARSAGSLRLEGIAPDRVQKISSHNAVTTRDINVGALVTDFEAYESTLVRITGGSITPLPVSGDTYAGDKTLADGANNRLALHTEAKAAFAARRLPASATFVGIAVGALDGSQAATPQLWLRTFADALDPSGPIYPKFPESFEAVPQATKGSYNMNTAAVPDNTVTFGTGPWKLYQSILGNTSGRDRYTGTQGIRLQQGLTEAATVEMKFDLLNGATKVTLLYGAYYTD
;
A
#
# COMPACT_ATOMS: atom_id res chain seq x y z
N MET A 1 -43.55 21.25 -78.37
CA MET A 1 -42.24 20.73 -77.90
C MET A 1 -41.59 21.60 -76.82
N LYS A 2 -41.66 22.95 -76.88
CA LYS A 2 -41.08 23.86 -75.86
C LYS A 2 -41.53 23.61 -74.41
N ASN A 3 -42.82 23.35 -74.17
CA ASN A 3 -43.32 23.17 -72.78
C ASN A 3 -42.88 21.84 -72.13
N LYS A 4 -42.56 20.80 -72.91
CA LYS A 4 -42.05 19.52 -72.38
C LYS A 4 -40.57 19.59 -72.00
N LEU A 5 -39.78 20.38 -72.74
CA LEU A 5 -38.38 20.66 -72.43
C LEU A 5 -38.21 21.55 -71.19
N LEU A 6 -39.09 22.55 -71.03
CA LEU A 6 -39.08 23.43 -69.85
C LEU A 6 -39.46 22.68 -68.56
N ALA A 7 -40.45 21.79 -68.63
CA ALA A 7 -40.83 20.94 -67.51
C ALA A 7 -39.70 19.97 -67.13
N GLY A 8 -39.04 19.35 -68.11
CA GLY A 8 -37.88 18.49 -67.87
C GLY A 8 -36.72 19.23 -67.19
N PHE A 9 -36.45 20.46 -67.61
CA PHE A 9 -35.40 21.29 -67.01
C PHE A 9 -35.73 21.70 -65.56
N CYS A 10 -37.00 22.03 -65.27
CA CYS A 10 -37.44 22.30 -63.89
C CYS A 10 -37.31 21.07 -62.98
N TRP A 11 -37.64 19.87 -63.46
CA TRP A 11 -37.48 18.64 -62.66
C TRP A 11 -36.01 18.32 -62.34
N VAL A 12 -35.10 18.51 -63.30
CA VAL A 12 -33.66 18.29 -63.09
C VAL A 12 -33.06 19.35 -62.15
N ALA A 13 -33.47 20.62 -62.28
CA ALA A 13 -33.03 21.68 -61.38
C ALA A 13 -33.52 21.48 -59.93
N THR A 14 -34.73 20.95 -59.76
CA THR A 14 -35.30 20.66 -58.42
C THR A 14 -34.60 19.45 -57.79
N ALA A 15 -34.22 18.44 -58.58
CA ALA A 15 -33.45 17.29 -58.10
C ALA A 15 -32.02 17.66 -57.68
N LEU A 16 -31.35 18.56 -58.41
CA LEU A 16 -30.01 19.06 -58.07
C LEU A 16 -30.03 19.97 -56.83
N ALA A 17 -31.06 20.80 -56.66
CA ALA A 17 -31.25 21.64 -55.47
C ALA A 17 -31.57 20.83 -54.21
N ALA A 18 -32.19 19.65 -54.33
CA ALA A 18 -32.44 18.76 -53.20
C ALA A 18 -31.19 17.99 -52.73
N THR A 19 -30.14 17.89 -53.55
CA THR A 19 -28.86 17.26 -53.16
C THR A 19 -27.86 18.23 -52.52
N SER A 20 -28.01 19.54 -52.72
CA SER A 20 -27.10 20.55 -52.15
C SER A 20 -27.40 20.92 -50.69
N CYS A 21 -28.48 20.38 -50.12
CA CYS A 21 -28.82 20.48 -48.69
C CYS A 21 -28.67 19.14 -47.96
N LEU A 22 -27.88 18.21 -48.49
CA LEU A 22 -27.26 17.19 -47.65
C LEU A 22 -26.08 17.86 -46.96
N GLU A 23 -26.38 18.63 -45.92
CA GLU A 23 -25.38 18.97 -44.91
C GLU A 23 -24.82 17.63 -44.46
N LYS A 24 -23.58 17.32 -44.85
CA LYS A 24 -22.76 16.31 -44.19
C LYS A 24 -22.85 16.75 -42.74
N ASN A 25 -23.64 16.10 -41.90
CA ASN A 25 -23.75 16.41 -40.48
C ASN A 25 -22.45 15.90 -39.86
N PRO A 26 -21.39 16.72 -39.77
CA PRO A 26 -20.16 16.27 -39.16
C PRO A 26 -20.55 16.31 -37.70
N ASP A 27 -20.62 15.17 -37.04
CA ASP A 27 -20.95 15.15 -35.63
C ASP A 27 -19.81 15.86 -34.87
N TYR A 28 -19.87 17.20 -34.82
CA TYR A 28 -18.86 18.07 -34.19
C TYR A 28 -18.87 17.86 -32.66
N ALA A 29 -19.86 17.13 -32.16
CA ALA A 29 -19.96 16.66 -30.79
C ALA A 29 -19.33 15.26 -30.56
N ALA A 30 -18.90 14.55 -31.62
CA ALA A 30 -18.11 13.33 -31.49
C ALA A 30 -16.67 13.69 -31.07
N GLY A 31 -16.51 14.11 -29.82
CA GLY A 31 -15.19 14.28 -29.22
C GLY A 31 -14.39 12.99 -29.33
N ALA A 32 -13.10 13.10 -29.65
CA ALA A 32 -12.22 11.94 -29.67
C ALA A 32 -12.12 11.36 -28.24
N PRO A 33 -12.34 10.06 -28.04
CA PRO A 33 -12.09 9.41 -26.77
C PRO A 33 -10.66 9.70 -26.28
N SER A 34 -10.49 9.83 -24.97
CA SER A 34 -9.16 10.05 -24.40
C SER A 34 -8.24 8.89 -24.78
N PRO A 35 -7.00 9.14 -25.23
CA PRO A 35 -6.06 8.07 -25.51
C PRO A 35 -5.63 7.31 -24.25
N ILE A 36 -5.95 7.83 -23.06
CA ILE A 36 -5.52 7.29 -21.77
C ILE A 36 -6.64 6.49 -21.10
N ILE A 37 -6.37 5.23 -20.82
CA ILE A 37 -7.22 4.36 -20.01
C ILE A 37 -6.76 4.34 -18.54
N SER A 38 -7.67 4.08 -17.61
CA SER A 38 -7.31 3.94 -16.20
C SER A 38 -6.74 2.54 -15.92
N LEU A 39 -5.86 2.44 -14.92
CA LEU A 39 -5.34 1.12 -14.49
C LEU A 39 -6.45 0.20 -13.98
N GLU A 40 -7.51 0.74 -13.38
CA GLU A 40 -8.65 -0.06 -12.95
C GLU A 40 -9.34 -0.73 -14.14
N ASP A 41 -9.64 0.03 -15.18
CA ASP A 41 -10.33 -0.48 -16.36
C ASP A 41 -9.46 -1.52 -17.10
N VAL A 42 -8.15 -1.28 -17.23
CA VAL A 42 -7.22 -2.25 -17.81
C VAL A 42 -7.22 -3.55 -17.01
N ARG A 43 -7.12 -3.48 -15.68
CA ARG A 43 -7.10 -4.67 -14.82
C ARG A 43 -8.38 -5.50 -14.94
N HIS A 44 -9.54 -4.85 -15.02
CA HIS A 44 -10.84 -5.52 -15.18
C HIS A 44 -11.01 -6.29 -16.51
N LEU A 45 -10.18 -6.02 -17.52
CA LEU A 45 -10.18 -6.82 -18.75
C LEU A 45 -9.71 -8.25 -18.51
N TYR A 46 -8.89 -8.49 -17.47
CA TYR A 46 -8.41 -9.82 -17.15
C TYR A 46 -9.48 -10.63 -16.39
N GLN A 47 -10.06 -11.63 -17.07
CA GLN A 47 -11.10 -12.51 -16.53
C GLN A 47 -10.63 -13.97 -16.41
N GLY A 48 -9.34 -14.15 -16.07
CA GLY A 48 -8.70 -15.47 -15.92
C GLY A 48 -7.97 -15.97 -17.18
N THR A 49 -8.07 -15.26 -18.30
CA THR A 49 -7.35 -15.57 -19.54
C THR A 49 -6.54 -14.36 -20.00
N ASN A 50 -5.42 -14.61 -20.69
CA ASN A 50 -4.60 -13.55 -21.26
C ASN A 50 -5.40 -12.72 -22.27
N VAL A 51 -5.19 -11.41 -22.25
CA VAL A 51 -5.88 -10.46 -23.14
C VAL A 51 -4.84 -9.65 -23.91
N VAL A 52 -4.91 -9.68 -25.23
CA VAL A 52 -4.15 -8.76 -26.09
C VAL A 52 -4.89 -7.43 -26.14
N LEU A 53 -4.19 -6.35 -25.81
CA LEU A 53 -4.78 -5.03 -25.65
C LEU A 53 -4.89 -4.30 -26.99
N GLU A 54 -6.00 -4.52 -27.68
CA GLU A 54 -6.33 -3.85 -28.94
C GLU A 54 -7.31 -2.69 -28.75
N ALA A 55 -7.35 -1.77 -29.71
CA ALA A 55 -8.15 -0.54 -29.64
C ALA A 55 -9.65 -0.80 -29.35
N GLY A 56 -10.20 -1.91 -29.86
CA GLY A 56 -11.61 -2.28 -29.61
C GLY A 56 -11.91 -2.59 -28.14
N GLN A 57 -10.98 -3.25 -27.43
CA GLN A 57 -11.13 -3.57 -26.01
C GLN A 57 -10.92 -2.34 -25.10
N LEU A 58 -10.17 -1.35 -25.60
CA LEU A 58 -9.79 -0.16 -24.86
C LEU A 58 -10.66 1.07 -25.19
N SER A 59 -11.76 0.91 -25.94
CA SER A 59 -12.60 2.02 -26.41
C SER A 59 -11.81 3.12 -27.14
N GLY A 60 -10.80 2.72 -27.92
CA GLY A 60 -9.90 3.62 -28.65
C GLY A 60 -8.71 4.15 -27.84
N ALA A 61 -8.64 3.89 -26.53
CA ALA A 61 -7.46 4.22 -25.74
C ALA A 61 -6.30 3.28 -26.07
N HIS A 62 -5.08 3.75 -25.83
CA HIS A 62 -3.84 2.98 -26.03
C HIS A 62 -2.74 3.34 -25.02
N GLN A 63 -3.00 4.28 -24.11
CA GLN A 63 -2.01 4.78 -23.16
C GLN A 63 -2.45 4.54 -21.71
N LEU A 64 -1.47 4.32 -20.87
CA LEU A 64 -1.52 4.23 -19.42
C LEU A 64 -0.69 5.39 -18.85
N VAL A 65 -1.13 6.00 -17.75
CA VAL A 65 -0.32 6.96 -16.99
C VAL A 65 -0.16 6.50 -15.56
N GLY A 66 1.07 6.54 -15.04
CA GLY A 66 1.37 6.18 -13.67
C GLY A 66 2.69 6.75 -13.16
N LEU A 67 2.89 6.68 -11.85
CA LEU A 67 4.14 6.94 -11.18
C LEU A 67 4.92 5.64 -11.01
N VAL A 68 6.21 5.66 -11.34
CA VAL A 68 7.13 4.56 -11.07
C VAL A 68 7.33 4.44 -9.57
N ILE A 69 7.09 3.24 -9.04
CA ILE A 69 7.29 2.93 -7.61
C ILE A 69 8.40 1.93 -7.36
N SER A 70 8.81 1.16 -8.37
CA SER A 70 9.98 0.26 -8.31
C SER A 70 11.28 1.06 -8.22
N ASP A 71 12.25 0.54 -7.45
CA ASP A 71 13.59 1.12 -7.31
C ASP A 71 14.65 0.09 -7.72
N ALA A 72 15.31 0.32 -8.85
CA ALA A 72 16.37 -0.56 -9.33
C ALA A 72 17.64 -0.48 -8.48
N THR A 73 17.85 0.59 -7.71
CA THR A 73 19.08 0.80 -6.93
C THR A 73 19.24 -0.21 -5.79
N GLY A 74 18.12 -0.72 -5.24
CA GLY A 74 18.16 -1.75 -4.21
C GLY A 74 18.33 -3.16 -4.74
N GLY A 75 18.17 -3.38 -6.06
CA GLY A 75 18.30 -4.71 -6.68
C GLY A 75 17.21 -5.71 -6.31
N ASN A 76 16.09 -5.26 -5.71
CA ASN A 76 14.95 -6.09 -5.32
C ASN A 76 13.68 -5.64 -6.04
N VAL A 77 13.63 -5.83 -7.36
CA VAL A 77 12.54 -5.36 -8.22
C VAL A 77 11.62 -6.53 -8.59
N PRO A 78 10.31 -6.47 -8.31
CA PRO A 78 9.38 -7.50 -8.76
C PRO A 78 9.41 -7.68 -10.28
N GLY A 79 9.43 -8.93 -10.74
CA GLY A 79 9.59 -9.25 -12.16
C GLY A 79 11.01 -9.12 -12.69
N GLY A 80 12.00 -8.83 -11.83
CA GLY A 80 13.42 -8.79 -12.17
C GLY A 80 13.96 -7.41 -12.55
N PRO A 81 15.27 -7.31 -12.84
CA PRO A 81 15.99 -6.04 -12.93
C PRO A 81 15.64 -5.18 -14.15
N THR A 82 14.85 -5.69 -15.10
CA THR A 82 14.36 -4.93 -16.27
C THR A 82 12.89 -4.53 -16.13
N SER A 83 12.24 -4.89 -15.03
CA SER A 83 10.83 -4.58 -14.81
C SER A 83 10.64 -3.22 -14.18
N LEU A 84 9.48 -2.62 -14.46
CA LEU A 84 8.97 -1.45 -13.76
C LEU A 84 7.67 -1.80 -13.05
N VAL A 85 7.41 -1.19 -11.91
CA VAL A 85 6.08 -1.19 -11.31
C VAL A 85 5.57 0.24 -11.30
N VAL A 86 4.39 0.45 -11.87
CA VAL A 86 3.75 1.77 -11.93
C VAL A 86 2.43 1.73 -11.17
N GLN A 87 2.13 2.82 -10.46
CA GLN A 87 0.84 3.01 -9.81
C GLN A 87 0.20 4.34 -10.21
N SER A 88 -1.13 4.38 -10.24
CA SER A 88 -1.87 5.60 -10.51
C SER A 88 -3.05 5.73 -9.55
N LYS A 89 -3.40 6.98 -9.21
CA LYS A 89 -4.64 7.30 -8.51
C LYS A 89 -5.59 7.96 -9.49
N ARG A 90 -6.69 7.28 -9.85
CA ARG A 90 -7.75 7.83 -10.71
C ARG A 90 -9.11 7.48 -10.12
N ARG A 91 -10.05 8.43 -10.18
CA ARG A 91 -11.43 8.25 -9.65
C ARG A 91 -11.47 7.79 -8.19
N GLY A 92 -10.51 8.23 -7.37
CA GLY A 92 -10.41 7.88 -5.94
C GLY A 92 -9.73 6.55 -5.65
N VAL A 93 -9.45 5.73 -6.66
CA VAL A 93 -8.86 4.39 -6.51
C VAL A 93 -7.38 4.42 -6.87
N VAL A 94 -6.55 3.76 -6.06
CA VAL A 94 -5.12 3.54 -6.36
C VAL A 94 -4.96 2.13 -6.89
N ARG A 95 -4.44 1.99 -8.11
CA ARG A 95 -4.08 0.72 -8.73
C ARG A 95 -2.69 0.77 -9.28
N GLY A 96 -2.05 -0.39 -9.33
CA GLY A 96 -0.79 -0.56 -9.99
C GLY A 96 -0.78 -1.70 -10.99
N ILE A 97 0.31 -1.77 -11.74
CA ILE A 97 0.59 -2.86 -12.66
C ILE A 97 2.10 -3.08 -12.75
N LEU A 98 2.49 -4.35 -12.87
CA LEU A 98 3.86 -4.76 -13.16
C LEU A 98 4.09 -4.74 -14.67
N LEU A 99 5.21 -4.16 -15.10
CA LEU A 99 5.61 -3.96 -16.49
C LEU A 99 7.00 -4.60 -16.72
N PRO A 100 7.08 -5.89 -17.05
CA PRO A 100 8.32 -6.48 -17.52
C PRO A 100 8.70 -5.89 -18.88
N LEU A 101 9.83 -5.19 -18.94
CA LEU A 101 10.31 -4.61 -20.19
C LEU A 101 11.16 -5.62 -20.96
N SER A 102 11.02 -5.65 -22.27
CA SER A 102 11.77 -6.55 -23.17
C SER A 102 13.26 -6.20 -23.32
N GLY A 103 13.75 -5.14 -22.67
CA GLY A 103 15.15 -4.69 -22.73
C GLY A 103 15.63 -3.96 -21.47
N PRO A 104 16.93 -3.64 -21.38
CA PRO A 104 17.53 -3.03 -20.19
C PRO A 104 17.15 -1.55 -20.09
N ALA A 105 16.03 -1.25 -19.43
CA ALA A 105 15.58 0.12 -19.26
C ALA A 105 15.03 0.46 -17.88
N ALA A 106 14.84 -0.50 -16.98
CA ALA A 106 14.34 -0.18 -15.64
C ALA A 106 15.28 0.75 -14.85
N SER A 107 16.59 0.75 -15.13
CA SER A 107 17.54 1.69 -14.54
C SER A 107 17.41 3.13 -15.06
N ALA A 108 16.69 3.36 -16.17
CA ALA A 108 16.47 4.69 -16.73
C ALA A 108 15.33 5.45 -16.03
N PHE A 109 14.52 4.75 -15.24
CA PHE A 109 13.40 5.31 -14.50
C PHE A 109 13.67 5.23 -13.00
N ALA A 110 13.41 6.33 -12.31
CA ALA A 110 13.55 6.44 -10.87
C ALA A 110 12.18 6.43 -10.19
N VAL A 111 12.15 6.10 -8.90
CA VAL A 111 10.96 6.24 -8.07
C VAL A 111 10.44 7.68 -8.15
N GLY A 112 9.14 7.83 -8.39
CA GLY A 112 8.49 9.14 -8.54
C GLY A 112 8.56 9.72 -9.95
N ASP A 113 9.15 9.03 -10.92
CA ASP A 113 9.00 9.40 -12.34
C ASP A 113 7.54 9.17 -12.78
N SER A 114 6.91 10.19 -13.35
CA SER A 114 5.62 10.06 -14.03
C SER A 114 5.86 9.60 -15.45
N VAL A 115 5.22 8.50 -15.83
CA VAL A 115 5.38 7.89 -17.15
C VAL A 115 4.04 7.78 -17.86
N VAL A 116 4.10 7.94 -19.18
CA VAL A 116 3.06 7.52 -20.11
C VAL A 116 3.57 6.25 -20.78
N VAL A 117 2.77 5.18 -20.74
CA VAL A 117 3.10 3.90 -21.35
C VAL A 117 2.12 3.64 -22.47
N ASP A 118 2.63 3.44 -23.68
CA ASP A 118 1.81 2.93 -24.78
C ASP A 118 1.65 1.40 -24.63
N ILE A 119 0.40 0.96 -24.52
CA ILE A 119 -0.01 -0.41 -24.21
C ILE A 119 -0.69 -1.13 -25.39
N ALA A 120 -0.79 -0.48 -26.56
CA ALA A 120 -1.37 -1.11 -27.75
C ALA A 120 -0.63 -2.42 -28.12
N GLY A 121 -1.35 -3.51 -28.32
CA GLY A 121 -0.78 -4.82 -28.64
C GLY A 121 0.01 -5.49 -27.49
N ALA A 122 0.08 -4.86 -26.31
CA ALA A 122 0.62 -5.52 -25.13
C ALA A 122 -0.31 -6.64 -24.66
N THR A 123 0.22 -7.61 -23.91
CA THR A 123 -0.58 -8.71 -23.37
C THR A 123 -0.77 -8.54 -21.87
N LEU A 124 -2.01 -8.38 -21.43
CA LEU A 124 -2.39 -8.45 -20.03
C LEU A 124 -2.49 -9.92 -19.62
N ALA A 125 -1.62 -10.34 -18.69
CA ALA A 125 -1.50 -11.72 -18.27
C ALA A 125 -1.23 -11.82 -16.77
N ARG A 126 -1.66 -12.94 -16.17
CA ARG A 126 -1.19 -13.35 -14.85
C ARG A 126 -0.10 -14.39 -15.03
N SER A 127 1.09 -14.09 -14.51
CA SER A 127 2.23 -15.01 -14.57
C SER A 127 3.07 -14.85 -13.32
N ALA A 128 3.67 -15.96 -12.87
CA ALA A 128 4.34 -16.08 -11.57
C ALA A 128 3.51 -15.48 -10.40
N GLY A 129 2.18 -15.62 -10.46
CA GLY A 129 1.29 -15.16 -9.40
C GLY A 129 0.89 -13.68 -9.47
N SER A 130 1.48 -12.85 -10.34
CA SER A 130 1.16 -11.42 -10.47
C SER A 130 0.49 -11.05 -11.80
N LEU A 131 -0.44 -10.09 -11.78
CA LEU A 131 -0.99 -9.46 -12.97
C LEU A 131 0.02 -8.45 -13.57
N ARG A 132 0.26 -8.54 -14.87
CA ARG A 132 1.29 -7.76 -15.57
C ARG A 132 0.96 -7.49 -17.04
N LEU A 133 1.59 -6.45 -17.58
CA LEU A 133 1.56 -6.13 -19.02
C LEU A 133 2.87 -6.58 -19.67
N GLU A 134 2.77 -7.64 -20.46
CA GLU A 134 3.88 -8.24 -21.20
C GLU A 134 4.02 -7.59 -22.58
N GLY A 135 5.23 -7.67 -23.15
CA GLY A 135 5.50 -7.20 -24.52
C GLY A 135 5.67 -5.68 -24.64
N ILE A 136 5.96 -4.98 -23.54
CA ILE A 136 6.27 -3.56 -23.54
C ILE A 136 7.76 -3.36 -23.80
N ALA A 137 8.08 -2.64 -24.87
CA ALA A 137 9.44 -2.20 -25.16
C ALA A 137 9.75 -0.88 -24.40
N PRO A 138 11.00 -0.64 -23.99
CA PRO A 138 11.39 0.56 -23.27
C PRO A 138 11.02 1.90 -23.90
N ASP A 139 11.10 1.99 -25.23
CA ASP A 139 10.79 3.18 -26.02
C ASP A 139 9.30 3.55 -25.99
N ARG A 140 8.43 2.61 -25.61
CA ARG A 140 7.00 2.83 -25.37
C ARG A 140 6.71 3.41 -23.99
N VAL A 141 7.72 3.57 -23.13
CA VAL A 141 7.62 4.19 -21.82
C VAL A 141 8.24 5.58 -21.90
N GLN A 142 7.40 6.60 -21.96
CA GLN A 142 7.84 7.99 -21.99
C GLN A 142 7.80 8.60 -20.59
N LYS A 143 8.96 9.07 -20.11
CA LYS A 143 9.02 9.90 -18.90
C LYS A 143 8.50 11.31 -19.18
N ILE A 144 7.59 11.77 -18.33
CA ILE A 144 6.95 13.10 -18.43
C ILE A 144 7.49 14.06 -17.39
N SER A 145 7.67 13.60 -16.15
CA SER A 145 8.24 14.38 -15.05
C SER A 145 8.94 13.47 -14.04
N SER A 146 9.77 14.06 -13.18
CA SER A 146 10.57 13.35 -12.18
C SER A 146 10.32 13.91 -10.78
N HIS A 147 10.72 13.14 -9.76
CA HIS A 147 10.65 13.52 -8.34
C HIS A 147 9.25 13.85 -7.83
N ASN A 148 8.22 13.24 -8.43
CA ASN A 148 6.86 13.39 -7.92
C ASN A 148 6.70 12.58 -6.62
N ALA A 149 5.88 13.10 -5.70
CA ALA A 149 5.60 12.41 -4.45
C ALA A 149 4.83 11.11 -4.70
N VAL A 150 5.37 9.99 -4.21
CA VAL A 150 4.70 8.69 -4.20
C VAL A 150 4.05 8.50 -2.84
N THR A 151 2.75 8.24 -2.83
CA THR A 151 1.99 7.97 -1.59
C THR A 151 1.92 6.47 -1.33
N THR A 152 2.20 6.08 -0.09
CA THR A 152 2.01 4.71 0.40
C THR A 152 0.57 4.51 0.85
N ARG A 153 0.09 3.26 0.76
CA ARG A 153 -1.18 2.84 1.36
C ARG A 153 -0.92 2.15 2.69
N ASP A 154 -1.40 2.77 3.75
CA ASP A 154 -1.21 2.25 5.10
C ASP A 154 -2.21 1.13 5.38
N ILE A 155 -1.70 -0.08 5.55
CA ILE A 155 -2.50 -1.29 5.75
C ILE A 155 -1.84 -2.22 6.77
N ASN A 156 -2.56 -3.27 7.13
CA ASN A 156 -2.04 -4.39 7.91
C ASN A 156 -1.95 -5.64 7.01
N VAL A 157 -1.22 -6.67 7.45
CA VAL A 157 -1.03 -7.94 6.73
C VAL A 157 -2.37 -8.61 6.46
N GLY A 158 -3.29 -8.60 7.45
CA GLY A 158 -4.62 -9.20 7.30
C GLY A 158 -5.43 -8.59 6.14
N ALA A 159 -5.40 -7.27 5.97
CA ALA A 159 -6.07 -6.57 4.88
C ALA A 159 -5.45 -6.92 3.52
N LEU A 160 -4.11 -6.98 3.44
CA LEU A 160 -3.42 -7.37 2.20
C LEU A 160 -3.72 -8.82 1.80
N VAL A 161 -3.82 -9.73 2.77
CA VAL A 161 -4.14 -11.14 2.51
C VAL A 161 -5.59 -11.33 2.11
N THR A 162 -6.51 -10.58 2.73
CA THR A 162 -7.95 -10.72 2.48
C THR A 162 -8.38 -10.08 1.15
N ASP A 163 -7.80 -8.94 0.79
CA ASP A 163 -8.18 -8.17 -0.40
C ASP A 163 -6.95 -7.85 -1.27
N PHE A 164 -6.21 -8.90 -1.63
CA PHE A 164 -4.95 -8.76 -2.37
C PHE A 164 -5.11 -8.01 -3.70
N GLU A 165 -6.19 -8.26 -4.44
CA GLU A 165 -6.45 -7.66 -5.74
C GLU A 165 -6.50 -6.13 -5.67
N ALA A 166 -7.04 -5.57 -4.56
CA ALA A 166 -7.11 -4.13 -4.38
C ALA A 166 -5.74 -3.47 -4.17
N TYR A 167 -4.73 -4.21 -3.72
CA TYR A 167 -3.39 -3.71 -3.38
C TYR A 167 -2.28 -4.20 -4.32
N GLU A 168 -2.56 -5.19 -5.17
CA GLU A 168 -1.60 -5.73 -6.12
C GLU A 168 -0.94 -4.63 -6.97
N SER A 169 0.39 -4.71 -7.05
CA SER A 169 1.29 -3.76 -7.71
C SER A 169 1.22 -2.33 -7.17
N THR A 170 0.73 -2.10 -5.95
CA THR A 170 0.76 -0.79 -5.28
C THR A 170 1.81 -0.72 -4.19
N LEU A 171 2.23 0.50 -3.85
CA LEU A 171 3.14 0.76 -2.74
C LEU A 171 2.35 0.79 -1.42
N VAL A 172 2.63 -0.16 -0.54
CA VAL A 172 1.95 -0.32 0.76
C VAL A 172 2.92 -0.11 1.91
N ARG A 173 2.40 0.32 3.07
CA ARG A 173 3.14 0.48 4.32
C ARG A 173 2.45 -0.34 5.41
N ILE A 174 3.15 -1.36 5.91
CA ILE A 174 2.71 -2.21 7.01
C ILE A 174 3.42 -1.78 8.27
N THR A 175 2.65 -1.28 9.24
CA THR A 175 3.18 -0.78 10.52
C THR A 175 3.26 -1.92 11.53
N GLY A 176 4.39 -2.08 12.21
CA GLY A 176 4.53 -3.04 13.30
C GLY A 176 4.52 -4.51 12.85
N GLY A 177 4.98 -4.80 11.64
CA GLY A 177 5.12 -6.18 11.16
C GLY A 177 6.24 -6.91 11.88
N SER A 178 5.99 -8.16 12.27
CA SER A 178 6.92 -9.04 12.97
C SER A 178 7.42 -10.15 12.05
N ILE A 179 8.69 -10.52 12.19
CA ILE A 179 9.26 -11.65 11.46
C ILE A 179 9.04 -12.94 12.24
N THR A 180 8.51 -13.96 11.55
CA THR A 180 8.26 -15.29 12.10
C THR A 180 8.99 -16.36 11.26
N PRO A 181 9.68 -17.33 11.86
CA PRO A 181 10.06 -17.39 13.27
C PRO A 181 10.95 -16.20 13.66
N LEU A 182 11.14 -16.00 14.96
CA LEU A 182 11.96 -14.91 15.46
C LEU A 182 13.40 -15.01 14.90
N PRO A 183 13.96 -13.96 14.29
CA PRO A 183 15.30 -14.00 13.73
C PRO A 183 16.37 -14.29 14.80
N VAL A 184 17.33 -15.14 14.45
CA VAL A 184 18.52 -15.43 15.26
C VAL A 184 19.75 -14.69 14.73
N SER A 185 20.86 -14.76 15.48
CA SER A 185 22.12 -14.16 15.03
C SER A 185 22.57 -14.80 13.72
N GLY A 186 22.89 -13.97 12.73
CA GLY A 186 23.26 -14.41 11.38
C GLY A 186 22.13 -14.34 10.35
N ASP A 187 20.87 -14.22 10.79
CA ASP A 187 19.74 -14.06 9.86
C ASP A 187 19.80 -12.72 9.14
N THR A 188 19.61 -12.76 7.82
CA THR A 188 19.65 -11.62 6.92
C THR A 188 18.35 -11.45 6.15
N TYR A 189 18.20 -10.37 5.39
CA TYR A 189 17.02 -10.14 4.54
C TYR A 189 16.87 -11.14 3.39
N ALA A 190 17.96 -11.77 2.94
CA ALA A 190 17.96 -12.62 1.75
C ALA A 190 16.88 -13.73 1.76
N GLY A 191 16.18 -13.86 0.64
CA GLY A 191 15.12 -14.84 0.42
C GLY A 191 13.76 -14.38 0.96
N ASP A 192 12.86 -15.36 1.12
CA ASP A 192 11.55 -15.15 1.71
C ASP A 192 11.62 -15.23 3.24
N LYS A 193 11.10 -14.19 3.92
CA LYS A 193 10.86 -14.18 5.36
C LYS A 193 9.36 -14.09 5.62
N THR A 194 8.86 -14.72 6.68
CA THR A 194 7.42 -14.58 6.98
C THR A 194 7.19 -13.31 7.79
N LEU A 195 6.43 -12.38 7.23
CA LEU A 195 5.93 -11.20 7.91
C LEU A 195 4.55 -11.49 8.49
N ALA A 196 4.35 -11.19 9.77
CA ALA A 196 3.10 -11.39 10.48
C ALA A 196 2.71 -10.18 11.34
N ASP A 197 1.42 -9.92 11.49
CA ASP A 197 0.87 -8.89 12.38
C ASP A 197 -0.15 -9.45 13.40
N GLY A 198 -0.14 -10.78 13.58
CA GLY A 198 -1.03 -11.52 14.46
C GLY A 198 -0.84 -13.04 14.26
N ALA A 199 -1.63 -13.86 14.95
CA ALA A 199 -1.44 -15.32 14.92
C ALA A 199 -1.67 -15.95 13.54
N ASN A 200 -2.65 -15.45 12.79
CA ASN A 200 -3.11 -16.05 11.53
C ASN A 200 -2.72 -15.24 10.29
N ASN A 201 -2.36 -13.98 10.45
CA ASN A 201 -2.05 -13.08 9.35
C ASN A 201 -0.57 -13.20 9.00
N ARG A 202 -0.27 -13.70 7.80
CA ARG A 202 1.10 -13.96 7.35
C ARG A 202 1.23 -13.78 5.85
N LEU A 203 2.35 -13.21 5.42
CA LEU A 203 2.76 -13.12 4.01
C LEU A 203 4.28 -13.21 3.90
N ALA A 204 4.80 -13.46 2.69
CA ALA A 204 6.24 -13.45 2.48
C ALA A 204 6.77 -12.03 2.24
N LEU A 205 7.76 -11.63 3.03
CA LEU A 205 8.64 -10.50 2.77
C LEU A 205 9.80 -11.00 1.91
N HIS A 206 9.79 -10.65 0.63
CA HIS A 206 10.77 -11.15 -0.33
C HIS A 206 11.94 -10.19 -0.51
N THR A 207 13.15 -10.74 -0.49
CA THR A 207 14.37 -10.03 -0.92
C THR A 207 15.21 -10.92 -1.83
N GLU A 208 15.46 -10.45 -3.04
CA GLU A 208 16.37 -11.09 -3.99
C GLU A 208 17.75 -11.31 -3.38
N ALA A 209 18.36 -12.47 -3.65
CA ALA A 209 19.67 -12.83 -3.09
C ALA A 209 20.78 -11.84 -3.48
N LYS A 210 20.63 -11.17 -4.62
CA LYS A 210 21.56 -10.16 -5.14
C LYS A 210 21.18 -8.71 -4.79
N ALA A 211 20.11 -8.50 -4.02
CA ALA A 211 19.72 -7.16 -3.59
C ALA A 211 20.82 -6.54 -2.72
N ALA A 212 21.01 -5.23 -2.83
CA ALA A 212 22.08 -4.48 -2.15
C ALA A 212 22.02 -4.59 -0.60
N PHE A 213 20.86 -4.98 -0.07
CA PHE A 213 20.62 -5.13 1.36
C PHE A 213 20.36 -6.57 1.80
N ALA A 214 20.47 -7.56 0.90
CA ALA A 214 20.17 -8.96 1.19
C ALA A 214 21.02 -9.53 2.35
N ALA A 215 22.27 -9.08 2.49
CA ALA A 215 23.18 -9.49 3.56
C ALA A 215 23.02 -8.70 4.87
N ARG A 216 22.14 -7.69 4.92
CA ARG A 216 21.93 -6.91 6.15
C ARG A 216 21.15 -7.74 7.17
N ARG A 217 21.46 -7.54 8.45
CA ARG A 217 20.80 -8.25 9.55
C ARG A 217 19.29 -7.98 9.53
N LEU A 218 18.51 -9.05 9.63
CA LEU A 218 17.06 -9.01 9.68
C LEU A 218 16.59 -8.56 11.07
N PRO A 219 15.81 -7.47 11.21
CA PRO A 219 15.19 -7.11 12.47
C PRO A 219 14.05 -8.07 12.80
N ALA A 220 13.74 -8.22 14.08
CA ALA A 220 12.64 -9.05 14.52
C ALA A 220 11.27 -8.41 14.28
N SER A 221 11.20 -7.08 14.29
CA SER A 221 10.04 -6.32 13.83
C SER A 221 10.45 -5.00 13.19
N ALA A 222 9.62 -4.44 12.32
CA ALA A 222 9.80 -3.11 11.75
C ALA A 222 8.47 -2.60 11.16
N THR A 223 8.47 -1.35 10.72
CA THR A 223 7.51 -0.89 9.72
C THR A 223 8.10 -1.14 8.34
N PHE A 224 7.39 -1.87 7.49
CA PHE A 224 7.87 -2.25 6.16
C PHE A 224 7.07 -1.51 5.09
N VAL A 225 7.77 -0.81 4.21
CA VAL A 225 7.21 -0.21 2.99
C VAL A 225 7.59 -1.10 1.81
N GLY A 226 6.66 -1.44 0.93
CA GLY A 226 7.02 -2.30 -0.18
C GLY A 226 5.95 -2.37 -1.25
N ILE A 227 6.30 -3.03 -2.34
CA ILE A 227 5.38 -3.28 -3.43
C ILE A 227 4.69 -4.61 -3.14
N ALA A 228 3.36 -4.59 -3.05
CA ALA A 228 2.58 -5.80 -2.94
C ALA A 228 2.50 -6.50 -4.30
N VAL A 229 2.93 -7.76 -4.40
CA VAL A 229 2.87 -8.56 -5.62
C VAL A 229 2.45 -9.98 -5.29
N GLY A 230 1.95 -10.70 -6.29
CA GLY A 230 1.57 -12.09 -6.11
C GLY A 230 2.73 -12.98 -6.52
N ALA A 231 2.95 -14.06 -5.77
CA ALA A 231 3.86 -15.14 -6.13
C ALA A 231 3.09 -16.47 -6.12
N LEU A 232 3.60 -17.46 -6.83
CA LEU A 232 3.04 -18.82 -6.76
C LEU A 232 3.60 -19.51 -5.51
N ASP A 233 2.72 -20.07 -4.68
CA ASP A 233 3.14 -20.95 -3.61
C ASP A 233 3.46 -22.37 -4.13
N GLY A 234 3.80 -23.29 -3.23
CA GLY A 234 4.07 -24.70 -3.58
C GLY A 234 2.88 -25.42 -4.23
N SER A 235 1.66 -24.91 -4.06
CA SER A 235 0.43 -25.42 -4.69
C SER A 235 0.08 -24.72 -6.01
N GLN A 236 0.93 -23.80 -6.48
CA GLN A 236 0.68 -22.91 -7.63
C GLN A 236 -0.48 -21.93 -7.43
N ALA A 237 -0.92 -21.72 -6.18
CA ALA A 237 -1.87 -20.65 -5.87
C ALA A 237 -1.14 -19.31 -5.79
N ALA A 238 -1.77 -18.26 -6.32
CA ALA A 238 -1.25 -16.91 -6.14
C ALA A 238 -1.39 -16.49 -4.67
N THR A 239 -0.27 -16.18 -4.04
CA THR A 239 -0.18 -15.73 -2.65
C THR A 239 0.46 -14.34 -2.60
N PRO A 240 -0.02 -13.45 -1.72
CA PRO A 240 0.55 -12.12 -1.58
C PRO A 240 1.99 -12.18 -1.03
N GLN A 241 2.84 -11.36 -1.59
CA GLN A 241 4.17 -11.06 -1.09
C GLN A 241 4.38 -9.55 -1.00
N LEU A 242 5.28 -9.14 -0.11
CA LEU A 242 5.75 -7.77 0.00
C LEU A 242 7.22 -7.70 -0.41
N TRP A 243 7.52 -6.81 -1.35
CA TRP A 243 8.88 -6.59 -1.84
C TRP A 243 9.38 -5.21 -1.40
N LEU A 244 10.38 -5.18 -0.50
CA LEU A 244 11.07 -3.94 -0.14
C LEU A 244 11.88 -3.46 -1.33
N ARG A 245 11.86 -2.17 -1.65
CA ARG A 245 12.62 -1.69 -2.80
C ARG A 245 14.08 -1.48 -2.43
N THR A 246 14.32 -0.96 -1.22
CA THR A 246 15.65 -0.78 -0.65
C THR A 246 15.64 -1.03 0.86
N PHE A 247 16.80 -1.01 1.52
CA PHE A 247 16.84 -1.08 2.99
C PHE A 247 16.13 0.10 3.68
N ALA A 248 16.06 1.27 3.03
CA ALA A 248 15.40 2.45 3.62
C ALA A 248 13.88 2.25 3.77
N ASP A 249 13.31 1.25 3.11
CA ASP A 249 11.91 0.89 3.26
C ASP A 249 11.62 0.06 4.53
N ALA A 250 12.65 -0.37 5.28
CA ALA A 250 12.51 -0.92 6.62
C ALA A 250 12.70 0.20 7.66
N LEU A 251 11.58 0.75 8.14
CA LEU A 251 11.51 1.87 9.06
C LEU A 251 11.38 1.36 10.50
N ASP A 252 11.96 2.09 11.45
CA ASP A 252 11.89 1.79 12.89
C ASP A 252 12.25 0.30 13.21
N PRO A 253 13.39 -0.25 12.72
CA PRO A 253 13.74 -1.64 12.98
C PRO A 253 13.90 -1.88 14.48
N SER A 254 13.36 -3.02 14.91
CA SER A 254 13.01 -3.27 16.30
C SER A 254 13.34 -4.70 16.71
N GLY A 255 13.53 -4.89 18.02
CA GLY A 255 13.67 -6.21 18.63
C GLY A 255 12.38 -7.04 18.55
N PRO A 256 12.41 -8.28 19.08
CA PRO A 256 11.22 -9.11 19.21
C PRO A 256 10.11 -8.34 19.92
N ILE A 257 8.86 -8.51 19.47
CA ILE A 257 7.71 -8.08 20.26
C ILE A 257 7.76 -8.87 21.57
N TYR A 258 7.77 -8.15 22.70
CA TYR A 258 7.83 -8.80 24.01
C TYR A 258 6.50 -9.49 24.34
N PRO A 259 6.51 -10.54 25.18
CA PRO A 259 5.30 -11.31 25.47
C PRO A 259 4.12 -10.43 25.93
N LYS A 260 2.93 -10.72 25.39
CA LYS A 260 1.65 -10.09 25.75
C LYS A 260 1.53 -8.59 25.37
N PHE A 261 2.35 -8.10 24.44
CA PHE A 261 2.15 -6.81 23.78
C PHE A 261 0.89 -6.82 22.87
N PRO A 262 0.18 -5.68 22.70
CA PRO A 262 0.36 -4.41 23.42
C PRO A 262 -0.15 -4.49 24.87
N GLU A 263 0.44 -3.70 25.78
CA GLU A 263 -0.15 -3.51 27.10
C GLU A 263 -1.49 -2.78 26.98
N SER A 264 -2.55 -3.39 27.50
CA SER A 264 -3.91 -2.84 27.47
C SER A 264 -4.30 -2.10 28.74
N PHE A 265 -3.57 -2.30 29.84
CA PHE A 265 -3.88 -1.88 31.20
C PHE A 265 -5.22 -2.42 31.73
N GLU A 266 -5.78 -3.46 31.11
CA GLU A 266 -7.09 -4.04 31.47
C GLU A 266 -6.99 -5.17 32.50
N ALA A 267 -5.79 -5.72 32.71
CA ALA A 267 -5.59 -6.91 33.54
C ALA A 267 -5.88 -6.70 35.03
N VAL A 268 -5.91 -5.45 35.49
CA VAL A 268 -6.13 -5.10 36.90
C VAL A 268 -7.31 -4.14 37.01
N PRO A 269 -8.33 -4.42 37.83
CA PRO A 269 -9.48 -3.53 37.98
C PRO A 269 -9.10 -2.12 38.43
N GLN A 270 -9.83 -1.13 37.92
CA GLN A 270 -9.65 0.29 38.22
C GLN A 270 -9.48 0.59 39.71
N ALA A 271 -10.33 -0.04 40.54
CA ALA A 271 -10.35 0.15 41.99
C ALA A 271 -9.02 -0.21 42.69
N THR A 272 -8.21 -1.10 42.09
CA THR A 272 -6.90 -1.50 42.64
C THR A 272 -5.91 -0.33 42.64
N LYS A 273 -5.99 0.56 41.63
CA LYS A 273 -5.15 1.77 41.52
C LYS A 273 -6.03 3.01 41.35
N GLY A 274 -6.93 3.24 42.31
CA GLY A 274 -7.88 4.36 42.29
C GLY A 274 -7.36 5.70 42.82
N SER A 275 -6.19 5.73 43.47
CA SER A 275 -5.60 6.96 44.02
C SER A 275 -4.24 7.27 43.40
N TYR A 276 -3.93 8.55 43.19
CA TYR A 276 -2.73 9.01 42.50
C TYR A 276 -1.43 8.53 43.16
N ASN A 277 -1.36 8.61 44.48
CA ASN A 277 -0.28 8.04 45.28
C ASN A 277 -0.83 7.00 46.28
N MET A 278 -0.56 5.73 46.01
CA MET A 278 -0.92 4.59 46.85
C MET A 278 0.25 4.20 47.75
N ASN A 279 -0.07 3.97 49.02
CA ASN A 279 0.80 3.33 50.00
C ASN A 279 -0.08 2.41 50.87
N THR A 280 -0.60 1.36 50.24
CA THR A 280 -1.50 0.38 50.88
C THR A 280 -0.86 -1.01 50.84
N ALA A 281 -1.36 -1.95 51.65
CA ALA A 281 -0.85 -3.32 51.61
C ALA A 281 -0.96 -3.98 50.21
N ALA A 282 -2.01 -3.64 49.45
CA ALA A 282 -2.24 -4.17 48.10
C ALA A 282 -1.38 -3.48 47.03
N VAL A 283 -1.10 -2.19 47.19
CA VAL A 283 -0.27 -1.38 46.30
C VAL A 283 0.64 -0.48 47.16
N PRO A 284 1.81 -0.99 47.61
CA PRO A 284 2.64 -0.31 48.59
C PRO A 284 3.47 0.83 48.00
N ASP A 285 3.84 0.75 46.73
CA ASP A 285 4.80 1.66 46.08
C ASP A 285 4.31 2.16 44.71
N ASN A 286 2.99 2.12 44.50
CA ASN A 286 2.35 2.40 43.22
C ASN A 286 2.63 1.40 42.09
N THR A 287 3.32 0.28 42.36
CA THR A 287 3.56 -0.77 41.37
C THR A 287 2.39 -1.75 41.30
N VAL A 288 1.94 -2.03 40.08
CA VAL A 288 0.84 -2.96 39.76
C VAL A 288 1.27 -3.87 38.61
N THR A 289 0.98 -5.17 38.69
CA THR A 289 1.32 -6.13 37.63
C THR A 289 0.16 -6.28 36.65
N PHE A 290 0.38 -5.84 35.41
CA PHE A 290 -0.57 -5.97 34.30
C PHE A 290 -0.24 -7.17 33.41
N GLY A 291 -0.82 -7.21 32.20
CA GLY A 291 -0.61 -8.30 31.25
C GLY A 291 0.87 -8.46 30.91
N THR A 292 1.54 -7.37 30.56
CA THR A 292 2.93 -7.39 30.09
C THR A 292 3.98 -7.51 31.19
N GLY A 293 3.64 -7.11 32.42
CA GLY A 293 4.55 -7.16 33.56
C GLY A 293 4.22 -6.12 34.63
N PRO A 294 5.14 -5.88 35.59
CA PRO A 294 4.98 -4.84 36.60
C PRO A 294 5.15 -3.43 36.01
N TRP A 295 4.23 -2.54 36.34
CA TRP A 295 4.27 -1.12 35.99
C TRP A 295 4.10 -0.28 37.24
N LYS A 296 4.91 0.76 37.39
CA LYS A 296 4.77 1.75 38.44
C LYS A 296 3.95 2.94 37.93
N LEU A 297 2.85 3.21 38.60
CA LEU A 297 1.89 4.27 38.28
C LEU A 297 1.92 5.35 39.36
N TYR A 298 3.01 6.12 39.42
CA TYR A 298 3.20 7.15 40.45
C TYR A 298 2.49 8.44 40.05
N GLN A 299 1.77 9.04 41.00
CA GLN A 299 0.88 10.18 40.75
C GLN A 299 -0.04 9.97 39.54
N SER A 300 -0.47 8.71 39.38
CA SER A 300 -1.27 8.22 38.26
C SER A 300 -2.33 7.25 38.77
N ILE A 301 -3.47 7.14 38.11
CA ILE A 301 -4.54 6.19 38.43
C ILE A 301 -4.93 5.37 37.22
N LEU A 302 -5.56 4.23 37.48
CA LEU A 302 -6.48 3.65 36.51
C LEU A 302 -7.75 4.52 36.51
N GLY A 303 -8.11 5.06 35.35
CA GLY A 303 -9.26 5.93 35.15
C GLY A 303 -10.25 5.31 34.17
N ASN A 304 -11.53 5.29 34.54
CA ASN A 304 -12.63 4.81 33.69
C ASN A 304 -13.82 5.79 33.64
N THR A 305 -13.63 7.04 34.08
CA THR A 305 -14.68 8.05 34.14
C THR A 305 -15.05 8.53 32.74
N SER A 306 -16.25 8.19 32.28
CA SER A 306 -16.77 8.60 30.97
C SER A 306 -16.74 10.12 30.80
N GLY A 307 -16.28 10.58 29.63
CA GLY A 307 -16.14 12.00 29.31
C GLY A 307 -14.94 12.70 29.93
N ARG A 308 -14.18 12.06 30.83
CA ARG A 308 -12.92 12.59 31.40
C ARG A 308 -11.71 11.80 30.92
N ASP A 309 -11.78 10.48 31.00
CA ASP A 309 -10.68 9.60 30.58
C ASP A 309 -10.75 9.24 29.10
N ARG A 310 -9.58 8.99 28.50
CA ARG A 310 -9.44 8.44 27.15
C ARG A 310 -8.88 7.03 27.25
N TYR A 311 -9.65 6.06 26.80
CA TYR A 311 -9.26 4.66 26.80
C TYR A 311 -9.87 3.91 25.63
N THR A 312 -9.16 2.88 25.17
CA THR A 312 -9.63 1.88 24.21
C THR A 312 -9.86 0.59 24.97
N GLY A 313 -11.02 0.43 25.59
CA GLY A 313 -11.30 -0.67 26.51
C GLY A 313 -12.23 -0.27 27.66
N THR A 314 -11.94 -0.72 28.87
CA THR A 314 -12.72 -0.37 30.07
C THR A 314 -12.08 0.74 30.90
N GLN A 315 -10.77 0.96 30.74
CA GLN A 315 -10.02 1.96 31.51
C GLN A 315 -8.73 2.38 30.81
N GLY A 316 -8.15 3.48 31.27
CA GLY A 316 -6.84 3.98 30.82
C GLY A 316 -6.01 4.49 31.99
N ILE A 317 -4.84 5.05 31.68
CA ILE A 317 -4.00 5.70 32.68
C ILE A 317 -4.28 7.20 32.70
N ARG A 318 -4.66 7.73 33.86
CA ARG A 318 -4.76 9.17 34.10
C ARG A 318 -3.59 9.61 34.96
N LEU A 319 -2.88 10.64 34.50
CA LEU A 319 -1.81 11.30 35.23
C LEU A 319 -2.37 12.53 35.96
N GLN A 320 -1.84 12.85 37.14
CA GLN A 320 -2.21 14.07 37.85
C GLN A 320 -1.41 15.27 37.32
N GLN A 321 -2.08 16.37 36.97
CA GLN A 321 -1.42 17.62 36.64
C GLN A 321 -1.26 18.57 37.84
N GLY A 322 -0.51 19.66 37.63
CA GLY A 322 -0.33 20.72 38.64
C GLY A 322 0.57 20.32 39.82
N LEU A 323 1.37 19.27 39.65
CA LEU A 323 2.28 18.77 40.68
C LEU A 323 3.62 19.51 40.69
N THR A 324 4.23 19.60 41.87
CA THR A 324 5.62 20.03 42.05
C THR A 324 6.63 18.89 41.82
N GLU A 325 6.15 17.69 41.54
CA GLU A 325 6.93 16.48 41.26
C GLU A 325 6.42 15.80 39.99
N ALA A 326 7.22 14.91 39.40
CA ALA A 326 6.85 14.20 38.19
C ALA A 326 5.84 13.08 38.47
N ALA A 327 4.76 13.03 37.69
CA ALA A 327 3.92 11.85 37.58
C ALA A 327 4.53 10.88 36.55
N THR A 328 4.52 9.57 36.85
CA THR A 328 5.21 8.58 36.01
C THR A 328 4.36 7.34 35.73
N VAL A 329 4.49 6.87 34.50
CA VAL A 329 4.09 5.53 34.04
C VAL A 329 5.38 4.82 33.65
N GLU A 330 5.89 3.98 34.54
CA GLU A 330 7.20 3.35 34.41
C GLU A 330 7.05 1.85 34.26
N MET A 331 7.67 1.29 33.21
CA MET A 331 7.82 -0.15 33.04
C MET A 331 8.86 -0.67 34.04
N LYS A 332 8.48 -1.56 34.97
CA LYS A 332 9.37 -2.13 36.00
C LYS A 332 9.96 -3.48 35.60
N PHE A 333 10.17 -3.68 34.31
CA PHE A 333 10.82 -4.87 33.78
C PHE A 333 11.67 -4.49 32.57
N ASP A 334 12.73 -5.26 32.34
CA ASP A 334 13.63 -5.03 31.23
C ASP A 334 13.08 -5.64 29.94
N LEU A 335 13.16 -4.87 28.86
CA LEU A 335 13.06 -5.42 27.52
C LEU A 335 14.47 -5.81 27.09
N LEU A 336 14.74 -7.11 27.01
CA LEU A 336 16.07 -7.67 26.71
C LEU A 336 16.71 -7.11 25.41
N ASN A 337 15.89 -6.54 24.52
CA ASN A 337 16.30 -5.96 23.23
C ASN A 337 15.89 -4.48 23.08
N GLY A 338 15.50 -3.81 24.17
CA GLY A 338 15.04 -2.42 24.20
C GLY A 338 13.62 -2.21 23.69
N ALA A 339 12.95 -1.15 24.17
CA ALA A 339 11.77 -0.59 23.51
C ALA A 339 12.25 0.30 22.37
N THR A 340 11.88 -0.02 21.14
CA THR A 340 12.26 0.75 19.95
C THR A 340 11.22 1.78 19.54
N LYS A 341 9.96 1.61 19.97
CA LYS A 341 8.87 2.55 19.74
C LYS A 341 7.84 2.52 20.86
N VAL A 342 7.51 3.70 21.39
CA VAL A 342 6.35 3.92 22.26
C VAL A 342 5.35 4.73 21.47
N THR A 343 4.15 4.18 21.25
CA THR A 343 3.03 4.94 20.68
C THR A 343 2.01 5.15 21.78
N LEU A 344 1.70 6.40 22.07
CA LEU A 344 0.75 6.79 23.11
C LEU A 344 -0.37 7.64 22.47
N LEU A 345 -1.60 7.38 22.88
CA LEU A 345 -2.73 8.25 22.64
C LEU A 345 -2.97 9.03 23.94
N TYR A 346 -2.85 10.36 23.89
CA TYR A 346 -3.07 11.22 25.04
C TYR A 346 -4.14 12.27 24.74
N GLY A 347 -4.77 12.79 25.79
CA GLY A 347 -5.69 13.91 25.70
C GLY A 347 -5.88 14.51 27.09
N ALA A 348 -6.00 15.84 27.17
CA ALA A 348 -6.33 16.55 28.39
C ALA A 348 -7.80 16.98 28.32
N TYR A 349 -8.60 16.64 29.33
CA TYR A 349 -9.96 17.12 29.47
C TYR A 349 -10.31 17.18 30.96
N TYR A 350 -10.60 18.39 31.45
CA TYR A 350 -10.79 18.77 32.86
C TYR A 350 -9.53 19.32 33.56
N THR A 351 -9.62 19.65 34.86
CA THR A 351 -8.51 20.20 35.69
C THR A 351 -7.46 19.17 36.06
N ASP A 352 -7.43 18.01 35.40
CA ASP A 352 -6.50 16.91 35.64
C ASP A 352 -5.79 16.51 34.35
#